data_AF-A0AAX3W899-F1
#
_entry.id   AF-A0AAX3W899-F1
#
_cell.length_a   1.000
_cell.length_b   1.000
_cell.length_c   1.000
_cell.angle_alpha   90.00
_cell.angle_beta   90.00
_cell.angle_gamma   90.00
#
_symmetry.space_group_name_H-M   'P 1'
#
loop_
_entity.id
_entity.type
_entity.pdbx_description
1 polymer ?
#
loop_
_entity_poly.entity_id
_entity_poly.type
_entity_poly.pdbx_seq_one_letter_code
_entity_poly.pdbx_strand_id
1 'polypeptide(L)'
;MNKEEVNENEKLYQDLYNHILPMIGRIRMGIKLENNMLKELILEYKETFLKVLEISNKINKNLNEYGDIDEAEVGYISLYFEKYKLEKEHRKKVLLVCSTGIGTSELLQIRLKNSFPNLKIVSTMSHRQMQKNSEFIDEEVDIIFSTIRVENKHFEKPVICISPVLSDKDIDLIDYSLKELN
;
A
#
# COMPACT_ATOMS: atom_id res chain seq x y z
N MET A 1 18.03 -18.71 0.14
CA MET A 1 16.56 -18.88 0.09
C MET A 1 15.95 -17.50 0.22
N ASN A 2 15.53 -16.93 -0.91
CA ASN A 2 14.95 -15.59 -0.99
C ASN A 2 13.59 -15.62 -0.30
N LYS A 3 13.40 -14.77 0.72
CA LYS A 3 12.05 -14.39 1.16
C LYS A 3 11.52 -13.46 0.06
N GLU A 4 10.70 -14.02 -0.79
CA GLU A 4 10.02 -13.32 -1.88
C GLU A 4 9.30 -12.10 -1.33
N GLU A 5 9.51 -10.97 -1.99
CA GLU A 5 8.57 -9.85 -1.94
C GLU A 5 7.21 -10.38 -2.38
N VAL A 6 6.36 -10.78 -1.43
CA VAL A 6 4.99 -11.15 -1.78
C VAL A 6 4.35 -9.92 -2.40
N ASN A 7 4.10 -10.00 -3.70
CA ASN A 7 3.49 -8.93 -4.48
C ASN A 7 2.14 -8.60 -3.84
N GLU A 8 1.77 -7.33 -3.66
CA GLU A 8 0.45 -6.98 -3.13
C GLU A 8 -0.68 -7.60 -3.95
N ASN A 9 -0.48 -7.76 -5.25
CA ASN A 9 -1.42 -8.46 -6.11
C ASN A 9 -1.52 -9.96 -5.75
N GLU A 10 -0.42 -10.58 -5.29
CA GLU A 10 -0.44 -11.97 -4.77
C GLU A 10 -1.16 -12.04 -3.42
N LYS A 11 -0.98 -11.05 -2.54
CA LYS A 11 -1.71 -11.01 -1.25
C LYS A 11 -3.21 -10.81 -1.46
N LEU A 12 -3.60 -9.83 -2.27
CA LEU A 12 -5.00 -9.60 -2.64
C LEU A 12 -5.59 -10.85 -3.30
N TYR A 13 -4.84 -11.47 -4.22
CA TYR A 13 -5.26 -12.72 -4.86
C TYR A 13 -5.49 -13.83 -3.83
N GLN A 14 -4.57 -14.03 -2.89
CA GLN A 14 -4.68 -15.08 -1.88
C GLN A 14 -5.86 -14.83 -0.92
N ASP A 15 -6.05 -13.58 -0.49
CA ASP A 15 -7.16 -13.16 0.36
C ASP A 15 -8.52 -13.38 -0.36
N LEU A 16 -8.62 -12.94 -1.62
CA LEU A 16 -9.81 -13.17 -2.44
C LEU A 16 -10.03 -14.66 -2.69
N TYR A 17 -9.00 -15.45 -2.97
CA TYR A 17 -9.11 -16.90 -3.18
C TYR A 17 -9.70 -17.59 -1.93
N ASN A 18 -9.17 -17.25 -0.75
CA ASN A 18 -9.63 -17.80 0.52
C ASN A 18 -11.09 -17.43 0.84
N HIS A 19 -11.58 -16.30 0.31
CA HIS A 19 -12.98 -15.88 0.45
C HIS A 19 -13.89 -16.50 -0.62
N ILE A 20 -13.48 -16.44 -1.88
CA ILE A 20 -14.26 -16.87 -3.05
C ILE A 20 -14.47 -18.38 -3.05
N LEU A 21 -13.46 -19.18 -2.68
CA LEU A 21 -13.58 -20.64 -2.68
C LEU A 21 -14.75 -21.14 -1.78
N PRO A 22 -14.83 -20.76 -0.49
CA PRO A 22 -15.99 -21.13 0.33
C PRO A 22 -17.27 -20.40 -0.07
N MET A 23 -17.20 -19.18 -0.62
CA MET A 23 -18.36 -18.47 -1.18
C MET A 23 -19.05 -19.27 -2.29
N ILE A 24 -18.30 -19.77 -3.27
CA ILE A 24 -18.85 -20.63 -4.33
C ILE A 24 -19.49 -21.90 -3.73
N GLY A 25 -18.89 -22.46 -2.68
CA GLY A 25 -19.49 -23.57 -1.92
C GLY A 25 -20.85 -23.21 -1.34
N ARG A 26 -20.98 -22.05 -0.69
CA ARG A 26 -22.25 -21.55 -0.13
C ARG A 26 -23.29 -21.30 -1.21
N ILE A 27 -22.91 -20.64 -2.32
CA ILE A 27 -23.79 -20.36 -3.46
C ILE A 27 -24.40 -21.67 -3.98
N ARG A 28 -23.55 -22.67 -4.25
CA ARG A 28 -23.98 -24.02 -4.71
C ARG A 28 -24.93 -24.73 -3.73
N MET A 29 -24.82 -24.44 -2.44
CA MET A 29 -25.69 -25.00 -1.39
C MET A 29 -26.94 -24.15 -1.15
N GLY A 30 -27.11 -23.01 -1.84
CA GLY A 30 -28.20 -22.07 -1.62
C GLY A 30 -28.11 -21.31 -0.29
N ILE A 31 -26.94 -21.27 0.34
CA ILE A 31 -26.72 -20.56 1.60
C ILE A 31 -26.48 -19.09 1.29
N LYS A 32 -27.35 -18.22 1.81
CA LYS A 32 -27.21 -16.76 1.71
C LYS A 32 -26.57 -16.20 2.97
N LEU A 33 -25.68 -15.24 2.79
CA LEU A 33 -25.11 -14.44 3.88
C LEU A 33 -25.80 -13.08 3.93
N GLU A 34 -26.05 -12.61 5.15
CA GLU A 34 -26.44 -11.23 5.37
C GLU A 34 -25.20 -10.37 5.57
N ASN A 35 -25.14 -9.24 4.87
CA ASN A 35 -24.10 -8.24 5.07
C ASN A 35 -24.69 -7.03 5.82
N ASN A 36 -24.51 -7.01 7.13
CA ASN A 36 -25.04 -5.96 8.01
C ASN A 36 -24.41 -4.58 7.76
N MET A 37 -23.31 -4.51 7.01
CA MET A 37 -22.60 -3.28 6.67
C MET A 37 -22.83 -2.85 5.21
N LEU A 38 -23.72 -3.52 4.48
CA LEU A 38 -23.86 -3.33 3.04
C LEU A 38 -24.23 -1.88 2.69
N LYS A 39 -25.11 -1.25 3.47
CA LYS A 39 -25.55 0.12 3.22
C LYS A 39 -24.41 1.10 3.41
N GLU A 40 -23.69 0.99 4.52
CA GLU A 40 -22.52 1.80 4.84
C GLU A 40 -21.43 1.63 3.78
N LEU A 41 -21.19 0.38 3.35
CA LEU A 41 -20.21 0.07 2.31
C LEU A 41 -20.56 0.71 0.97
N ILE A 42 -21.82 0.65 0.54
CA ILE A 42 -22.25 1.27 -0.71
C ILE A 42 -22.13 2.79 -0.65
N LEU A 43 -22.38 3.40 0.52
CA LEU A 43 -22.23 4.84 0.71
C LEU A 43 -20.77 5.28 0.65
N GLU A 44 -19.88 4.59 1.36
CA GLU A 44 -18.47 4.96 1.48
C GLU A 44 -17.64 4.55 0.23
N TYR A 45 -17.84 3.34 -0.26
CA TYR A 45 -17.01 2.68 -1.28
C TYR A 45 -17.77 2.39 -2.58
N LYS A 46 -18.68 3.31 -2.95
CA LYS A 46 -19.61 3.17 -4.08
C LYS A 46 -18.93 2.75 -5.38
N GLU A 47 -17.80 3.38 -5.71
CA GLU A 47 -17.11 3.13 -6.98
C GLU A 47 -16.63 1.68 -7.08
N THR A 48 -15.96 1.19 -6.04
CA THR A 48 -15.47 -0.19 -5.97
C THR A 48 -16.63 -1.17 -5.94
N PHE A 49 -17.69 -0.89 -5.18
CA PHE A 49 -18.88 -1.72 -5.16
C PHE A 49 -19.49 -1.90 -6.56
N LEU A 50 -19.70 -0.80 -7.30
CA LEU A 50 -20.29 -0.86 -8.64
C LEU A 50 -19.42 -1.65 -9.63
N LYS A 51 -18.09 -1.52 -9.55
CA LYS A 51 -17.15 -2.29 -10.39
C LYS A 51 -17.22 -3.78 -10.07
N VAL A 52 -17.19 -4.14 -8.79
CA VAL A 52 -17.28 -5.55 -8.36
C VAL A 52 -18.64 -6.14 -8.73
N LEU A 53 -19.73 -5.38 -8.58
CA LEU A 53 -21.08 -5.78 -8.98
C LEU A 53 -21.15 -6.06 -10.49
N GLU A 54 -20.59 -5.18 -11.32
CA GLU A 54 -20.56 -5.37 -12.78
C GLU A 54 -19.83 -6.66 -13.15
N ILE A 55 -18.66 -6.91 -12.54
CA ILE A 55 -17.87 -8.12 -12.78
C ILE A 55 -18.63 -9.36 -12.29
N SER A 56 -19.22 -9.30 -11.09
CA SER A 56 -19.98 -10.41 -10.50
C SER A 56 -21.19 -10.77 -11.37
N ASN A 57 -21.91 -9.78 -11.90
CA ASN A 57 -23.00 -10.01 -12.85
C ASN A 57 -22.55 -10.70 -14.14
N LYS A 58 -21.33 -10.42 -14.63
CA LYS A 58 -20.76 -11.15 -15.78
C LYS A 58 -20.41 -12.60 -15.42
N ILE A 59 -19.92 -12.84 -14.20
CA ILE A 59 -19.59 -14.18 -13.70
C ILE A 59 -20.87 -15.00 -13.48
N ASN A 60 -21.91 -14.40 -12.92
CA ASN A 60 -23.20 -15.04 -12.65
C ASN A 60 -23.81 -15.69 -13.90
N LYS A 61 -23.61 -15.08 -15.09
CA LYS A 61 -24.03 -15.69 -16.38
C LYS A 61 -23.47 -17.09 -16.63
N ASN A 62 -22.32 -17.42 -16.03
CA ASN A 62 -21.71 -18.75 -16.10
C ASN A 62 -22.05 -19.64 -14.89
N LEU A 63 -22.60 -19.05 -13.82
CA LEU A 63 -23.00 -19.75 -12.60
C LEU A 63 -24.47 -20.14 -12.57
N ASN A 64 -25.31 -19.68 -13.51
CA ASN A 64 -26.79 -19.78 -13.56
C ASN A 64 -27.46 -21.01 -12.91
N GLU A 65 -26.85 -22.19 -12.94
CA GLU A 65 -27.40 -23.44 -12.35
C GLU A 65 -27.13 -23.59 -10.84
N TYR A 66 -26.21 -22.82 -10.28
CA TYR A 66 -25.72 -22.93 -8.91
C TYR A 66 -26.15 -21.77 -8.01
N GLY A 67 -26.71 -20.70 -8.58
CA GLY A 67 -27.05 -19.46 -7.89
C GLY A 67 -26.12 -18.30 -8.25
N ASP A 68 -26.39 -17.14 -7.65
CA ASP A 68 -25.75 -15.87 -7.97
C ASP A 68 -24.83 -15.38 -6.85
N ILE A 69 -23.76 -14.70 -7.23
CA ILE A 69 -23.03 -13.78 -6.34
C ILE A 69 -23.95 -12.57 -6.12
N ASP A 70 -24.55 -12.47 -4.95
CA ASP A 70 -25.49 -11.41 -4.60
C ASP A 70 -24.81 -10.15 -4.02
N GLU A 71 -25.58 -9.11 -3.74
CA GLU A 71 -25.04 -7.83 -3.24
C GLU A 71 -24.29 -7.97 -1.91
N ALA A 72 -24.66 -8.95 -1.07
CA ALA A 72 -23.97 -9.18 0.20
C ALA A 72 -22.55 -9.71 -0.03
N GLU A 73 -22.40 -10.70 -0.91
CA GLU A 73 -21.10 -11.25 -1.31
C GLU A 73 -20.28 -10.22 -2.12
N VAL A 74 -20.91 -9.44 -3.01
CA VAL A 74 -20.28 -8.30 -3.69
C VAL A 74 -19.70 -7.32 -2.65
N GLY A 75 -20.46 -6.99 -1.60
CA GLY A 75 -19.99 -6.13 -0.53
C GLY A 75 -18.74 -6.69 0.16
N TYR A 76 -18.72 -7.97 0.50
CA TYR A 76 -17.52 -8.58 1.11
C TYR A 76 -16.31 -8.55 0.18
N ILE A 77 -16.50 -8.85 -1.12
CA ILE A 77 -15.42 -8.77 -2.11
C ILE A 77 -14.90 -7.32 -2.23
N SER A 78 -15.78 -6.32 -2.22
CA SER A 78 -15.39 -4.90 -2.27
C SER A 78 -14.48 -4.49 -1.11
N LEU A 79 -14.70 -5.01 0.10
CA LEU A 79 -13.85 -4.71 1.26
C LEU A 79 -12.38 -5.12 1.04
N TYR A 80 -12.14 -6.24 0.35
CA TYR A 80 -10.78 -6.65 0.02
C TYR A 80 -10.11 -5.60 -0.88
N PHE A 81 -10.78 -5.16 -1.95
CA PHE A 81 -10.20 -4.14 -2.83
C PHE A 81 -9.94 -2.82 -2.09
N GLU A 82 -10.85 -2.38 -1.23
CA GLU A 82 -10.66 -1.14 -0.46
C GLU A 82 -9.53 -1.26 0.58
N LYS A 83 -9.41 -2.39 1.28
CA LYS A 83 -8.27 -2.66 2.17
C LYS A 83 -6.94 -2.43 1.44
N TYR A 84 -6.76 -3.04 0.27
CA TYR A 84 -5.50 -2.94 -0.47
C TYR A 84 -5.32 -1.58 -1.17
N LYS A 85 -6.42 -0.86 -1.47
CA LYS A 85 -6.36 0.53 -1.96
C LYS A 85 -5.88 1.47 -0.86
N LEU A 86 -6.46 1.38 0.34
CA LEU A 86 -6.03 2.13 1.52
C LEU A 86 -4.58 1.82 1.89
N GLU A 87 -4.17 0.54 1.87
CA GLU A 87 -2.77 0.15 2.11
C GLU A 87 -1.79 0.75 1.08
N LYS A 88 -2.24 1.08 -0.13
CA LYS A 88 -1.44 1.78 -1.15
C LYS A 88 -1.45 3.29 -0.95
N GLU A 89 -2.59 3.87 -0.66
CA GLU A 89 -2.76 5.31 -0.43
C GLU A 89 -2.04 5.79 0.84
N HIS A 90 -1.98 4.95 1.88
CA HIS A 90 -1.27 5.28 3.12
C HIS A 90 0.25 5.09 3.06
N ARG A 91 0.83 4.80 1.89
CA ARG A 91 2.27 4.69 1.77
C ARG A 91 2.91 6.04 1.59
N LYS A 92 3.62 6.50 2.63
CA LYS A 92 4.42 7.72 2.53
C LYS A 92 5.53 7.50 1.50
N LYS A 93 5.57 8.37 0.50
CA LYS A 93 6.58 8.38 -0.55
C LYS A 93 7.87 8.98 0.00
N VAL A 94 8.93 8.18 0.02
CA VAL A 94 10.22 8.53 0.63
C VAL A 94 11.26 8.77 -0.45
N LEU A 95 11.95 9.90 -0.36
CA LEU A 95 13.22 10.09 -1.05
C LEU A 95 14.38 9.74 -0.14
N LEU A 96 15.26 8.85 -0.59
CA LEU A 96 16.49 8.55 0.12
C LEU A 96 17.67 9.36 -0.45
N VAL A 97 18.33 10.15 0.39
CA VAL A 97 19.49 10.95 0.05
C VAL A 97 20.74 10.35 0.68
N CYS A 98 21.66 9.84 -0.14
CA CYS A 98 22.87 9.17 0.32
C CYS A 98 24.13 9.79 -0.26
N SER A 99 25.21 9.82 0.52
CA SER A 99 26.55 10.23 0.08
C SER A 99 27.49 9.05 -0.22
N THR A 100 27.12 7.83 0.19
CA THR A 100 28.05 6.69 0.38
C THR A 100 28.07 5.65 -0.76
N GLY A 101 27.62 6.00 -1.95
CA GLY A 101 27.66 5.10 -3.13
C GLY A 101 26.50 4.09 -3.20
N ILE A 102 26.41 3.37 -4.33
CA ILE A 102 25.25 2.54 -4.70
C ILE A 102 25.00 1.40 -3.68
N GLY A 103 26.03 0.63 -3.32
CA GLY A 103 25.85 -0.59 -2.49
C GLY A 103 25.46 -0.33 -1.03
N THR A 104 25.90 0.77 -0.41
CA THR A 104 25.46 1.12 0.95
C THR A 104 24.02 1.64 0.97
N SER A 105 23.61 2.31 -0.11
CA SER A 105 22.25 2.82 -0.29
C SER A 105 21.25 1.68 -0.49
N GLU A 106 21.64 0.58 -1.15
CA GLU A 106 20.80 -0.62 -1.28
C GLU A 106 20.54 -1.30 0.07
N LEU A 107 21.56 -1.47 0.90
CA LEU A 107 21.40 -2.07 2.23
C LEU A 107 20.45 -1.24 3.11
N LEU A 108 20.59 0.09 3.09
CA LEU A 108 19.71 1.00 3.82
C LEU A 108 18.26 0.89 3.32
N GLN A 109 18.05 0.85 2.00
CA GLN A 109 16.72 0.65 1.41
C GLN A 109 16.08 -0.66 1.89
N ILE A 110 16.84 -1.77 1.89
CA ILE A 110 16.34 -3.07 2.38
C ILE A 110 15.96 -2.99 3.86
N ARG A 111 16.80 -2.36 4.70
CA ARG A 111 16.51 -2.20 6.13
C ARG A 111 15.26 -1.35 6.36
N LEU A 112 15.14 -0.20 5.67
CA LEU A 112 13.98 0.67 5.75
C LEU A 112 12.70 -0.05 5.32
N LYS A 113 12.74 -0.80 4.22
CA LYS A 113 11.60 -1.58 3.74
C LYS A 113 11.15 -2.65 4.73
N ASN A 114 12.10 -3.31 5.41
CA ASN A 114 11.80 -4.33 6.41
C ASN A 114 11.25 -3.73 7.71
N SER A 115 11.80 -2.61 8.16
CA SER A 115 11.35 -1.92 9.39
C SER A 115 10.04 -1.16 9.19
N PHE A 116 9.81 -0.60 7.99
CA PHE A 116 8.66 0.25 7.68
C PHE A 116 7.99 -0.16 6.36
N PRO A 117 7.15 -1.20 6.38
CA PRO A 117 6.47 -1.70 5.18
C PRO A 117 5.50 -0.70 4.53
N ASN A 118 5.05 0.29 5.30
CA ASN A 118 4.19 1.39 4.86
C ASN A 118 4.97 2.53 4.18
N LEU A 119 6.28 2.42 4.00
CA LEU A 119 7.05 3.40 3.22
C LEU A 119 7.24 2.93 1.79
N LYS A 120 7.10 3.85 0.85
CA LYS A 120 7.44 3.62 -0.56
C LYS A 120 8.64 4.47 -0.92
N ILE A 121 9.82 3.85 -1.07
CA ILE A 121 11.01 4.57 -1.55
C ILE A 121 10.82 4.85 -3.04
N VAL A 122 10.57 6.11 -3.40
CA VAL A 122 10.29 6.52 -4.79
C VAL A 122 11.56 6.79 -5.59
N SER A 123 12.63 7.18 -4.91
CA SER A 123 13.94 7.38 -5.54
C SER A 123 15.05 7.37 -4.49
N THR A 124 16.26 7.08 -4.95
CA THR A 124 17.50 7.25 -4.18
C THR A 124 18.44 8.13 -4.98
N MET A 125 18.96 9.20 -4.38
CA MET A 125 19.83 10.13 -5.10
C MET A 125 20.90 10.79 -4.20
N SER A 126 21.91 11.37 -4.84
CA SER A 126 22.89 12.22 -4.14
C SER A 126 22.29 13.57 -3.77
N HIS A 127 22.87 14.25 -2.77
CA HIS A 127 22.46 15.61 -2.42
C HIS A 127 22.53 16.59 -3.59
N ARG A 128 23.51 16.43 -4.50
CA ARG A 128 23.61 17.24 -5.73
C ARG A 128 22.42 17.02 -6.67
N GLN A 129 21.92 15.78 -6.78
CA GLN A 129 20.73 15.49 -7.58
C GLN A 129 19.48 16.05 -6.90
N MET A 130 19.37 15.92 -5.58
CA MET A 130 18.25 16.49 -4.81
C MET A 130 18.06 17.98 -5.10
N GLN A 131 19.15 18.76 -5.08
CA GLN A 131 19.09 20.20 -5.37
C GLN A 131 18.60 20.55 -6.79
N LYS A 132 18.69 19.61 -7.75
CA LYS A 132 18.29 19.82 -9.15
C LYS A 132 16.89 19.30 -9.47
N ASN A 133 16.24 18.62 -8.53
CA ASN A 133 14.95 17.93 -8.75
C ASN A 133 13.89 18.42 -7.75
N SER A 134 13.85 19.72 -7.45
CA SER A 134 12.90 20.29 -6.50
C SER A 134 11.43 20.04 -6.89
N GLU A 135 11.09 20.17 -8.17
CA GLU A 135 9.73 19.93 -8.68
C GLU A 135 9.28 18.48 -8.43
N PHE A 136 10.12 17.50 -8.77
CA PHE A 136 9.87 16.09 -8.44
C PHE A 136 9.70 15.85 -6.93
N ILE A 137 10.49 16.53 -6.10
CA ILE A 137 10.40 16.40 -4.64
C ILE A 137 9.05 16.94 -4.14
N ASP A 138 8.60 18.07 -4.66
CA ASP A 138 7.33 18.67 -4.23
C ASP A 138 6.12 17.82 -4.62
N GLU A 139 6.13 17.23 -5.82
CA GLU A 139 5.02 16.43 -6.37
C GLU A 139 4.99 14.98 -5.87
N GLU A 140 6.15 14.31 -5.78
CA GLU A 140 6.24 12.86 -5.62
C GLU A 140 6.82 12.41 -4.28
N VAL A 141 7.23 13.32 -3.40
CA VAL A 141 7.87 12.98 -2.13
C VAL A 141 7.07 13.56 -0.95
N ASP A 142 6.80 12.72 0.04
CA ASP A 142 6.17 13.14 1.30
C ASP A 142 7.23 13.44 2.37
N ILE A 143 8.33 12.67 2.38
CA ILE A 143 9.40 12.79 3.37
C ILE A 143 10.76 12.40 2.79
N ILE A 144 11.81 13.06 3.29
CA ILE A 144 13.19 12.82 2.85
C ILE A 144 13.96 12.20 4.00
N PHE A 145 14.60 11.06 3.75
CA PHE A 145 15.60 10.47 4.64
C PHE A 145 16.98 10.74 4.09
N SER A 146 17.88 11.24 4.91
CA SER A 146 19.23 11.59 4.47
C SER A 146 20.31 11.02 5.38
N THR A 147 21.37 10.48 4.80
CA THR A 147 22.56 10.03 5.54
C THR A 147 23.57 11.13 5.81
N ILE A 148 23.29 12.33 5.32
CA ILE A 148 24.10 13.53 5.53
C ILE A 148 23.20 14.68 5.95
N ARG A 149 23.77 15.67 6.63
CA ARG A 149 23.03 16.90 6.90
C ARG A 149 22.74 17.62 5.59
N VAL A 150 21.49 18.00 5.43
CA VAL A 150 20.95 18.67 4.25
C VAL A 150 20.31 19.96 4.72
N GLU A 151 20.82 21.08 4.24
CA GLU A 151 20.13 22.35 4.41
C GLU A 151 19.01 22.42 3.38
N ASN A 152 17.77 22.46 3.87
CA ASN A 152 16.62 22.61 3.00
C ASN A 152 16.37 24.10 2.72
N LYS A 153 16.58 24.51 1.45
CA LYS A 153 16.35 25.88 0.97
C LYS A 153 15.42 25.93 -0.25
N HIS A 154 14.94 24.78 -0.74
CA HIS A 154 14.36 24.67 -2.09
C HIS A 154 13.04 23.90 -2.17
N PHE A 155 12.58 23.23 -1.11
CA PHE A 155 11.31 22.47 -1.09
C PHE A 155 10.73 22.44 0.32
N GLU A 156 9.43 22.22 0.48
CA GLU A 156 8.74 22.23 1.79
C GLU A 156 8.48 20.81 2.33
N LYS A 157 9.47 19.93 2.24
CA LYS A 157 9.36 18.54 2.72
C LYS A 157 10.17 18.32 4.01
N PRO A 158 9.63 17.54 4.97
CA PRO A 158 10.35 17.16 6.18
C PRO A 158 11.59 16.33 5.81
N VAL A 159 12.70 16.62 6.51
CA VAL A 159 13.98 15.93 6.31
C VAL A 159 14.41 15.29 7.62
N ILE A 160 14.55 13.96 7.62
CA ILE A 160 15.10 13.21 8.75
C ILE A 160 16.52 12.78 8.41
N CYS A 161 17.48 13.20 9.24
CA CYS A 161 18.85 12.72 9.15
C CYS A 161 18.96 11.39 9.90
N ILE A 162 19.34 10.33 9.19
CA ILE A 162 19.47 8.97 9.73
C ILE A 162 20.88 8.43 9.49
N SER A 163 21.31 7.44 10.25
CA SER A 163 22.59 6.79 9.97
C SER A 163 22.52 5.90 8.71
N PRO A 164 23.64 5.72 7.97
CA PRO A 164 23.69 4.79 6.83
C PRO A 164 23.34 3.34 7.16
N VAL A 165 23.37 2.97 8.44
CA VAL A 165 23.10 1.61 8.92
C VAL A 165 21.70 1.44 9.50
N LEU A 166 20.87 2.49 9.58
CA LEU A 166 19.57 2.49 10.24
C LEU A 166 19.67 1.93 11.68
N SER A 167 20.16 2.74 12.60
CA SER A 167 20.24 2.40 14.02
C SER A 167 18.86 2.38 14.67
N ASP A 168 18.72 1.75 15.83
CA ASP A 168 17.44 1.71 16.56
C ASP A 168 16.92 3.11 16.90
N LYS A 169 17.84 4.06 17.18
CA LYS A 169 17.49 5.48 17.37
C LYS A 169 16.90 6.11 16.12
N ASP A 170 17.38 5.72 14.93
CA ASP A 170 16.81 6.19 13.67
C ASP A 170 15.41 5.62 13.47
N ILE A 171 15.18 4.37 13.89
CA ILE A 171 13.85 3.73 13.82
C ILE A 171 12.87 4.48 14.72
N ASP A 172 13.22 4.73 15.98
CA ASP A 172 12.37 5.49 16.92
C ASP A 172 12.05 6.89 16.41
N LEU A 173 13.04 7.57 15.81
CA LEU A 173 12.87 8.91 15.23
C LEU A 173 11.92 8.89 14.03
N ILE A 174 12.10 7.95 13.12
CA ILE A 174 11.21 7.77 11.96
C ILE A 174 9.78 7.51 12.45
N ASP A 175 9.58 6.59 13.40
CA ASP A 175 8.25 6.28 13.94
C ASP A 175 7.56 7.50 14.54
N TYR A 176 8.30 8.31 15.30
CA TYR A 176 7.77 9.55 15.85
C TYR A 176 7.37 10.54 14.75
N SER A 177 8.25 10.77 13.78
CA SER A 177 7.99 11.72 12.68
C SER A 177 6.85 11.28 11.75
N LEU A 178 6.69 9.98 11.50
CA LEU A 178 5.59 9.49 10.67
C LEU A 178 4.21 9.67 11.33
N LYS A 179 4.14 9.68 12.67
CA LYS A 179 2.89 9.95 13.40
C LYS A 179 2.46 11.41 13.33
N GLU A 180 3.41 12.34 13.31
CA GLU A 180 3.13 13.79 13.22
C GLU A 180 2.72 14.24 11.79
N LEU A 181 2.93 13.38 10.79
CA LEU A 181 2.63 13.66 9.38
C LEU A 181 1.29 13.07 8.90
N ASN A 182 0.49 12.50 9.81
CA ASN A 182 -0.84 11.96 9.58
C ASN A 182 -1.87 12.77 10.36
#